data_AF-A0A8H8DNA1-F1
#
_entry.id   AF-A0A8H8DNA1-F1
#
_cell.length_a   1.000
_cell.length_b   1.000
_cell.length_c   1.000
_cell.angle_alpha   90.00
_cell.angle_beta   90.00
_cell.angle_gamma   90.00
#
_symmetry.space_group_name_H-M   'P 1'
#
loop_
_entity.id
_entity.type
_entity.pdbx_description
1 polymer ?
#
loop_
_entity_poly.entity_id
_entity_poly.type
_entity_poly.pdbx_seq_one_letter_code
_entity_poly.pdbx_strand_id
1 'polypeptide(L)'
;MVRQYKNLLYQYFLDKKYFSNHSKLSILAKCGRKNNGQVKEYIYGRAPVFAALSANNREKFYKLYVYGNKKDDILKMSESLCIPVEYVENKGILNNYSSNRPHNGFVLEASPMQCFSLSTHKEFLNFQADYLNNNGFKISDNLHYKNYINLWLFLDEITDPMNMGAIMRNAYYFGLNGVILSAKNW
;
A
#
# COMPACT_ATOMS: atom_id res chain seq x y z
N MET A 1 -27.37 -0.17 -19.85
CA MET A 1 -26.99 -0.58 -18.48
C MET A 1 -25.47 -0.48 -18.37
N VAL A 2 -24.96 0.70 -18.01
CA VAL A 2 -23.51 0.98 -17.99
C VAL A 2 -22.94 0.42 -16.70
N ARG A 3 -22.13 -0.65 -16.80
CA ARG A 3 -21.35 -1.17 -15.67
C ARG A 3 -20.34 -0.09 -15.25
N GLN A 4 -20.52 0.51 -14.08
CA GLN A 4 -19.51 1.35 -13.44
C GLN A 4 -18.36 0.45 -12.98
N TYR A 5 -17.22 0.52 -13.68
CA TYR A 5 -16.01 -0.17 -13.31
C TYR A 5 -15.23 0.68 -12.30
N LYS A 6 -14.98 0.12 -11.11
CA LYS A 6 -14.26 0.76 -10.00
C LYS A 6 -12.75 0.59 -10.17
N ASN A 7 -12.02 1.64 -10.58
CA ASN A 7 -10.56 1.55 -10.76
C ASN A 7 -9.84 1.66 -9.42
N LEU A 8 -8.81 0.84 -9.17
CA LEU A 8 -8.09 0.82 -7.90
C LEU A 8 -6.81 1.66 -7.98
N LEU A 9 -6.68 2.67 -7.13
CA LEU A 9 -5.46 3.45 -7.01
C LEU A 9 -4.53 2.82 -5.97
N TYR A 10 -3.34 2.42 -6.43
CA TYR A 10 -2.21 2.04 -5.61
C TYR A 10 -1.20 3.19 -5.62
N GLN A 11 -1.12 3.92 -4.52
CA GLN A 11 -0.15 5.00 -4.38
C GLN A 11 0.87 4.69 -3.28
N TYR A 12 2.15 4.73 -3.66
CA TYR A 12 3.29 4.43 -2.79
C TYR A 12 3.57 5.49 -1.72
N PHE A 13 3.04 6.71 -1.88
CA PHE A 13 3.47 7.91 -1.17
C PHE A 13 2.46 8.49 -0.17
N LEU A 14 1.40 7.76 0.16
CA LEU A 14 0.46 8.24 1.18
C LEU A 14 1.03 7.95 2.55
N ASP A 15 1.70 8.96 3.12
CA ASP A 15 2.06 9.00 4.53
C ASP A 15 0.77 8.88 5.38
N LYS A 16 0.88 8.24 6.54
CA LYS A 16 -0.23 7.99 7.47
C LYS A 16 -0.98 9.28 7.83
N LYS A 17 -0.29 10.42 7.78
CA LYS A 17 -0.83 11.78 7.97
C LYS A 17 -1.94 12.15 6.97
N TYR A 18 -1.85 11.68 5.72
CA TYR A 18 -2.92 11.89 4.72
C TYR A 18 -4.17 11.09 5.08
N PHE A 19 -4.00 9.80 5.40
CA PHE A 19 -5.11 8.92 5.77
C PHE A 19 -5.77 9.33 7.10
N SER A 20 -5.00 9.80 8.09
CA SER A 20 -5.55 10.27 9.37
C SER A 20 -6.37 11.56 9.21
N ASN A 21 -5.99 12.45 8.28
CA ASN A 21 -6.68 13.71 8.04
C ASN A 21 -7.94 13.55 7.17
N HIS A 22 -8.07 12.45 6.43
CA HIS A 22 -9.14 12.23 5.45
C HIS A 22 -10.02 11.01 5.72
N SER A 23 -10.38 10.81 7.00
CA SER A 23 -11.39 9.82 7.43
C SER A 23 -12.79 10.00 6.80
N LYS A 24 -13.01 11.11 6.09
CA LYS A 24 -14.27 11.51 5.43
C LYS A 24 -14.17 11.69 3.91
N LEU A 25 -13.16 11.13 3.25
CA LEU A 25 -13.21 10.99 1.78
C LEU A 25 -14.23 9.89 1.47
N SER A 26 -15.47 10.30 1.15
CA SER A 26 -16.61 9.45 0.75
C SER A 26 -16.35 8.55 -0.48
N ILE A 27 -15.15 8.67 -1.06
CA ILE A 27 -14.61 7.97 -2.24
C ILE A 27 -13.78 6.73 -1.82
N LEU A 28 -13.53 6.53 -0.52
CA LEU A 28 -12.93 5.33 0.05
C LEU A 28 -13.92 4.15 0.01
N ALA A 29 -14.23 3.64 -1.17
CA ALA A 29 -14.74 2.29 -1.24
C ALA A 29 -13.59 1.36 -0.82
N LYS A 30 -13.68 0.80 0.40
CA LYS A 30 -12.89 -0.39 0.75
C LYS A 30 -13.02 -1.36 -0.43
N CYS A 31 -11.91 -1.69 -1.08
CA CYS A 31 -11.88 -2.77 -2.06
C CYS A 31 -12.12 -4.08 -1.29
N GLY A 32 -13.38 -4.33 -0.95
CA GLY A 32 -13.79 -5.38 -0.07
C GLY A 32 -13.96 -6.66 -0.84
N ARG A 33 -13.09 -7.65 -0.56
CA ARG A 33 -13.61 -9.01 -0.40
C ARG A 33 -14.62 -8.95 0.74
N LYS A 34 -15.91 -9.17 0.44
CA LYS A 34 -16.97 -9.25 1.47
C LYS A 34 -16.58 -10.35 2.47
N ASN A 35 -16.17 -9.99 3.68
CA ASN A 35 -16.04 -10.92 4.80
C ASN A 35 -16.35 -10.17 6.12
N ASN A 36 -17.33 -10.67 6.87
CA ASN A 36 -17.85 -10.10 8.12
C ASN A 36 -16.95 -10.41 9.34
N GLY A 37 -15.64 -10.23 9.20
CA GLY A 37 -14.66 -10.31 10.29
C GLY A 37 -13.58 -9.25 10.08
N GLN A 38 -12.74 -8.99 11.09
CA GLN A 38 -11.51 -8.21 10.88
C GLN A 38 -10.63 -8.97 9.87
N VAL A 39 -10.74 -8.60 8.60
CA VAL A 39 -9.89 -9.15 7.54
C VAL A 39 -8.46 -8.74 7.89
N LYS A 40 -7.56 -9.71 7.95
CA LYS A 40 -6.13 -9.53 8.17
C LYS A 40 -5.36 -10.16 7.03
N GLU A 41 -4.22 -9.57 6.70
CA GLU A 41 -3.30 -10.05 5.69
C GLU A 41 -1.94 -10.37 6.32
N TYR A 42 -1.23 -11.31 5.70
CA TYR A 42 0.14 -11.65 6.08
C TYR A 42 1.10 -11.17 4.99
N ILE A 43 1.96 -10.23 5.36
CA ILE A 43 3.07 -9.75 4.53
C ILE A 43 4.29 -10.57 4.93
N TYR A 44 4.95 -11.22 3.98
CA TYR A 44 6.06 -12.12 4.26
C TYR A 44 7.29 -11.76 3.42
N GLY A 45 8.47 -12.08 3.95
CA GLY A 45 9.73 -11.71 3.35
C GLY A 45 10.31 -10.43 3.96
N ARG A 46 11.64 -10.37 4.06
CA ARG A 46 12.33 -9.22 4.64
C ARG A 46 11.97 -7.90 3.96
N ALA A 47 12.12 -7.81 2.63
CA ALA A 47 11.92 -6.56 1.90
C ALA A 47 10.45 -6.08 1.92
N PRO A 48 9.43 -6.93 1.68
CA PRO A 48 8.02 -6.51 1.81
C PRO A 48 7.66 -6.05 3.22
N VAL A 49 8.12 -6.75 4.26
CA VAL A 49 7.88 -6.37 5.66
C VAL A 49 8.54 -5.02 5.96
N PHE A 50 9.81 -4.85 5.59
CA PHE A 50 10.52 -3.58 5.78
C PHE A 50 9.83 -2.42 5.06
N ALA A 51 9.41 -2.62 3.81
CA ALA A 51 8.71 -1.59 3.02
C ALA A 51 7.37 -1.20 3.65
N ALA A 52 6.59 -2.17 4.14
CA ALA A 52 5.32 -1.90 4.79
C ALA A 52 5.49 -1.09 6.09
N LEU A 53 6.46 -1.46 6.92
CA LEU A 53 6.77 -0.74 8.16
C LEU A 53 7.29 0.68 7.88
N SER A 54 8.23 0.81 6.94
CA SER A 54 8.81 2.10 6.54
C SER A 54 7.78 3.06 5.98
N ALA A 55 6.87 2.55 5.15
CA ALA A 55 5.79 3.36 4.57
C ALA A 55 4.65 3.64 5.54
N ASN A 56 4.56 2.89 6.65
CA ASN A 56 3.48 2.98 7.64
C ASN A 56 2.08 2.99 6.98
N ASN A 57 1.93 2.20 5.92
CA ASN A 57 0.81 2.28 4.97
C ASN A 57 -0.35 1.33 5.29
N ARG A 58 -0.37 0.79 6.50
CA ARG A 58 -1.44 -0.06 7.01
C ARG A 58 -2.14 0.69 8.14
N GLU A 59 -3.46 0.55 8.22
CA GLU A 59 -4.25 1.11 9.33
C GLU A 59 -3.75 0.55 10.67
N LYS A 60 -3.45 -0.76 10.69
CA LYS A 60 -2.92 -1.43 11.87
C LYS A 60 -1.92 -2.51 11.50
N PHE A 61 -0.80 -2.52 12.22
CA PHE A 61 0.09 -3.67 12.33
C PHE A 61 -0.27 -4.43 13.61
N TYR A 62 -0.59 -5.71 13.49
CA TYR A 62 -1.06 -6.53 14.62
C TYR A 62 0.08 -7.21 15.35
N LYS A 63 0.98 -7.85 14.61
CA LYS A 63 2.09 -8.63 15.18
C LYS A 63 3.16 -8.91 14.12
N LEU A 64 4.42 -8.89 14.53
CA LEU A 64 5.54 -9.40 13.74
C LEU A 64 5.96 -10.78 14.25
N TYR A 65 5.99 -11.76 13.36
CA TYR A 65 6.53 -13.09 13.63
C TYR A 65 7.95 -13.22 13.06
N VAL A 66 8.87 -13.73 13.87
CA VAL A 66 10.30 -13.84 13.54
C VAL A 66 10.81 -15.25 13.80
N TYR A 67 11.47 -15.85 12.80
CA TYR A 67 12.12 -17.16 12.97
C TYR A 67 13.65 -17.02 13.00
N GLY A 68 14.25 -17.62 14.03
CA GLY A 68 15.69 -17.63 14.28
C GLY A 68 16.21 -16.35 14.94
N ASN A 69 17.50 -16.36 15.26
CA ASN A 69 18.17 -15.19 15.84
C ASN A 69 18.51 -14.18 14.72
N LYS A 70 17.71 -13.12 14.60
CA LYS A 70 17.86 -12.08 13.57
C LYS A 70 18.31 -10.77 14.22
N LYS A 71 19.30 -10.12 13.62
CA LYS A 71 19.63 -8.71 13.88
C LYS A 71 19.28 -7.92 12.62
N ASP A 72 18.16 -7.21 12.66
CA ASP A 72 17.58 -6.53 11.49
C ASP A 72 16.86 -5.26 11.92
N ASP A 73 16.88 -4.22 11.08
CA ASP A 73 16.20 -2.95 11.34
C ASP A 73 14.67 -3.08 11.44
N ILE A 74 14.10 -4.17 10.90
CA ILE A 74 12.69 -4.52 11.10
C ILE A 74 12.33 -4.62 12.59
N LEU A 75 13.23 -5.15 13.43
CA LEU A 75 12.98 -5.29 14.88
C LEU A 75 12.90 -3.92 15.55
N LYS A 76 13.85 -3.03 15.25
CA LYS A 76 13.87 -1.64 15.75
C LYS A 76 12.62 -0.87 15.30
N MET A 77 12.22 -1.03 14.04
CA MET A 77 11.00 -0.42 13.51
C MET A 77 9.76 -0.93 14.25
N SER A 78 9.71 -2.24 14.52
CA SER A 78 8.59 -2.86 15.23
C SER A 78 8.47 -2.33 16.66
N GLU A 79 9.59 -2.17 17.36
CA GLU A 79 9.64 -1.52 18.68
C GLU A 79 9.14 -0.07 18.61
N SER A 80 9.64 0.72 17.64
CA SER A 80 9.25 2.13 17.50
C SER A 80 7.76 2.33 17.18
N LEU A 81 7.15 1.36 16.50
CA LEU A 81 5.73 1.35 16.15
C LEU A 81 4.87 0.60 17.18
N CYS A 82 5.46 0.17 18.30
CA CYS A 82 4.80 -0.62 19.35
C CYS A 82 4.11 -1.89 18.82
N ILE A 83 4.73 -2.56 17.85
CA ILE A 83 4.23 -3.81 17.27
C ILE A 83 4.75 -4.98 18.10
N PRO A 84 3.88 -5.84 18.65
CA PRO A 84 4.31 -7.05 19.35
C PRO A 84 5.15 -7.95 18.44
N VAL A 85 6.29 -8.42 18.95
CA VAL A 85 7.18 -9.35 18.25
C VAL A 85 7.06 -10.75 18.88
N GLU A 86 6.76 -11.75 18.06
CA GLU A 86 6.69 -13.16 18.45
C GLU A 86 7.82 -13.93 17.76
N TYR A 87 8.76 -14.43 18.56
CA TYR A 87 9.80 -15.33 18.07
C TYR A 87 9.24 -16.74 18.00
N VAL A 88 9.13 -17.28 16.78
CA VAL A 88 8.60 -18.63 16.56
C VAL A 88 9.72 -19.65 16.61
N GLU A 89 9.47 -20.78 17.28
CA GLU A 89 10.46 -21.86 17.45
C GLU A 89 10.64 -22.70 16.19
N ASN A 90 9.59 -22.80 15.36
CA ASN A 90 9.55 -23.64 14.17
C ASN A 90 9.28 -22.82 12.91
N LYS A 91 10.15 -22.96 11.90
CA LYS A 91 10.00 -22.33 10.57
C LYS A 91 8.66 -22.67 9.90
N GLY A 92 8.13 -23.87 10.16
CA GLY A 92 6.84 -24.34 9.67
C GLY A 92 5.68 -23.41 10.00
N ILE A 93 5.75 -22.68 11.11
CA ILE A 93 4.74 -21.67 11.47
C ILE A 93 4.73 -20.54 10.44
N LEU A 94 5.90 -20.01 10.05
CA LEU A 94 5.99 -18.98 9.01
C LEU A 94 5.63 -19.52 7.62
N ASN A 95 5.95 -20.78 7.33
CA ASN A 95 5.53 -21.44 6.10
C ASN A 95 4.00 -21.47 5.97
N ASN A 96 3.28 -21.71 7.06
CA ASN A 96 1.81 -21.70 7.06
C ASN A 96 1.26 -20.31 6.72
N TYR A 97 1.81 -19.25 7.33
CA TYR A 97 1.37 -17.87 7.06
C TYR A 97 1.73 -17.38 5.65
N SER A 98 2.80 -17.90 5.06
CA SER A 98 3.29 -17.51 3.73
C SER A 98 2.85 -18.45 2.60
N SER A 99 2.03 -19.46 2.89
CA SER A 99 1.66 -20.52 1.94
C SER A 99 2.89 -21.15 1.27
N ASN A 100 3.89 -21.51 2.08
CA ASN A 100 5.21 -22.05 1.67
C ASN A 100 6.06 -21.12 0.77
N ARG A 101 5.69 -19.84 0.63
CA ARG A 101 6.52 -18.87 -0.12
C ARG A 101 7.72 -18.41 0.71
N PRO A 102 8.79 -17.90 0.07
CA PRO A 102 9.97 -17.40 0.79
C PRO A 102 9.64 -16.25 1.74
N HIS A 103 9.62 -16.52 3.04
CA HIS A 103 9.33 -15.55 4.09
C HIS A 103 10.62 -14.95 4.71
N ASN A 104 11.80 -15.51 4.44
CA ASN A 104 13.11 -15.03 4.90
C ASN A 104 13.22 -14.76 6.41
N GLY A 105 12.44 -15.49 7.21
CA GLY A 105 12.40 -15.37 8.67
C GLY A 105 11.47 -14.29 9.21
N PHE A 106 10.71 -13.58 8.37
CA PHE A 106 9.80 -12.51 8.80
C PHE A 106 8.40 -12.69 8.19
N VAL A 107 7.37 -12.56 9.03
CA VAL A 107 5.98 -12.42 8.62
C VAL A 107 5.33 -11.33 9.47
N LEU A 108 4.68 -10.37 8.84
CA LEU A 108 3.95 -9.28 9.47
C LEU A 108 2.45 -9.49 9.26
N GLU A 109 1.71 -9.61 10.36
CA GLU A 109 0.26 -9.61 10.38
C GLU A 109 -0.23 -8.15 10.40
N ALA A 110 -1.00 -7.75 9.40
CA ALA A 110 -1.46 -6.38 9.23
C ALA A 110 -2.89 -6.29 8.71
N SER A 111 -3.50 -5.12 8.84
CA SER A 111 -4.76 -4.81 8.16
C SER A 111 -4.54 -4.81 6.63
N PRO A 112 -5.57 -5.08 5.82
CA PRO A 112 -5.52 -4.93 4.38
C PRO A 112 -5.04 -3.53 3.98
N MET A 113 -4.35 -3.45 2.85
CA MET A 113 -3.92 -2.16 2.33
C MET A 113 -5.14 -1.39 1.82
N GLN A 114 -5.25 -0.12 2.18
CA GLN A 114 -6.33 0.72 1.68
C GLN A 114 -6.03 1.08 0.22
N CYS A 115 -7.03 0.88 -0.65
CA CYS A 115 -7.00 1.30 -2.05
C CYS A 115 -8.16 2.27 -2.27
N PHE A 116 -7.94 3.29 -3.11
CA PHE A 116 -9.01 4.21 -3.49
C PHE A 116 -9.68 3.69 -4.75
N SER A 117 -11.02 3.67 -4.74
CA SER A 117 -11.78 3.39 -5.95
C SER A 117 -12.05 4.70 -6.68
N LEU A 118 -11.58 4.82 -7.91
CA LEU A 118 -11.87 5.94 -8.79
C LEU A 118 -12.83 5.48 -9.89
N SER A 119 -14.00 6.10 -9.95
CA SER A 119 -15.07 5.77 -10.91
C SER A 119 -15.19 6.85 -12.00
N THR A 120 -14.76 8.07 -11.70
CA THR A 120 -14.89 9.21 -12.62
C THR A 120 -13.58 9.99 -12.75
N HIS A 121 -13.41 10.66 -13.89
CA HIS A 121 -12.29 11.57 -14.10
C HIS A 121 -12.27 12.69 -13.04
N LYS A 122 -13.44 13.19 -12.63
CA LYS A 122 -13.57 14.20 -11.58
C LYS A 122 -13.04 13.73 -10.23
N GLU A 123 -13.32 12.49 -9.84
CA GLU A 123 -12.76 11.90 -8.62
C GLU A 123 -11.23 11.83 -8.67
N PHE A 124 -10.66 11.48 -9.82
CA PHE A 124 -9.21 11.46 -10.00
C PHE A 124 -8.58 12.86 -9.93
N LEU A 125 -9.22 13.88 -10.52
CA LEU A 125 -8.75 15.26 -10.43
C LEU A 125 -8.81 15.80 -8.99
N ASN A 126 -9.90 15.54 -8.28
CA ASN A 126 -10.04 15.92 -6.87
C ASN A 126 -8.96 15.26 -6.02
N PHE A 127 -8.74 13.97 -6.24
CA PHE A 127 -7.69 13.22 -5.55
C PHE A 127 -6.30 13.82 -5.77
N GLN A 128 -5.95 14.18 -7.01
CA GLN A 128 -4.67 14.82 -7.32
C GLN A 128 -4.54 16.17 -6.61
N ALA A 129 -5.58 17.00 -6.64
CA ALA A 129 -5.57 18.30 -5.97
C ALA A 129 -5.38 18.15 -4.44
N ASP A 130 -6.11 17.22 -3.82
CA ASP A 130 -5.98 16.92 -2.40
C ASP A 130 -4.57 16.41 -2.06
N TYR A 131 -4.03 15.51 -2.86
CA TYR A 131 -2.68 14.96 -2.68
C TYR A 131 -1.59 16.04 -2.74
N LEU A 132 -1.66 16.94 -3.73
CA LEU A 132 -0.70 18.04 -3.88
C LEU A 132 -0.78 19.01 -2.70
N ASN A 133 -1.99 19.45 -2.36
CA ASN A 133 -2.21 20.41 -1.27
C ASN A 133 -1.70 19.87 0.09
N ASN A 134 -1.94 18.59 0.38
CA ASN A 134 -1.52 17.98 1.65
C ASN A 134 -0.01 17.72 1.74
N ASN A 135 0.69 17.56 0.61
CA ASN A 135 2.14 17.44 0.56
C ASN A 135 2.85 18.81 0.46
N GLY A 136 2.14 19.90 0.73
CA GLY A 136 2.70 21.25 0.74
C GLY A 136 2.89 21.88 -0.64
N PHE A 137 2.40 21.25 -1.71
CA PHE A 137 2.32 21.86 -3.03
C PHE A 137 1.08 22.73 -3.08
N LYS A 138 1.20 23.98 -2.60
CA LYS A 138 0.13 24.97 -2.75
C LYS A 138 -0.05 25.27 -4.24
N ILE A 139 -1.24 24.97 -4.76
CA ILE A 139 -1.67 25.42 -6.09
C ILE A 139 -1.89 26.93 -5.99
N SER A 140 -0.85 27.73 -6.25
CA SER A 140 -1.03 29.15 -6.53
C SER A 140 -1.39 29.29 -8.01
N ASP A 141 -2.50 29.97 -8.30
CA ASP A 141 -3.11 30.11 -9.63
C ASP A 141 -2.22 30.75 -10.70
N ASN A 142 -0.98 31.11 -10.39
CA ASN A 142 -0.01 31.65 -11.33
C ASN A 142 1.41 31.15 -11.02
N LEU A 143 2.16 30.90 -12.09
CA LEU A 143 3.58 30.50 -12.18
C LEU A 143 3.90 29.00 -12.14
N HIS A 144 4.06 28.45 -13.34
CA HIS A 144 5.13 27.54 -13.73
C HIS A 144 5.68 26.61 -12.65
N TYR A 145 5.14 25.39 -12.63
CA TYR A 145 5.78 24.16 -12.19
C TYR A 145 7.22 24.05 -12.76
N LYS A 146 8.20 24.71 -12.15
CA LYS A 146 9.61 24.36 -12.34
C LYS A 146 9.87 23.13 -11.48
N ASN A 147 9.60 21.96 -12.06
CA ASN A 147 10.19 20.64 -11.72
C ASN A 147 9.32 19.60 -11.00
N TYR A 148 8.02 19.81 -10.75
CA TYR A 148 7.16 18.70 -10.32
C TYR A 148 6.42 18.09 -11.52
N ILE A 149 6.92 16.97 -12.01
CA ILE A 149 6.26 16.20 -13.08
C ILE A 149 5.10 15.45 -12.41
N ASN A 150 3.87 15.81 -12.77
CA ASN A 150 2.67 15.08 -12.34
C ASN A 150 2.41 13.91 -13.31
N LEU A 151 3.12 12.79 -13.10
CA LEU A 151 3.07 11.58 -13.92
C LEU A 151 2.42 10.41 -13.16
N TRP A 152 1.29 9.94 -13.70
CA TRP A 152 0.57 8.77 -13.21
C TRP A 152 0.62 7.65 -14.24
N LEU A 153 0.68 6.41 -13.77
CA LEU A 153 0.66 5.22 -14.63
C LEU A 153 -0.69 4.53 -14.55
N PHE A 154 -1.39 4.39 -15.67
CA PHE A 154 -2.60 3.58 -15.76
C PHE A 154 -2.26 2.19 -16.31
N LEU A 155 -2.61 1.13 -15.58
CA LEU A 155 -2.42 -0.26 -15.99
C LEU A 155 -3.76 -0.91 -16.27
N ASP A 156 -3.99 -1.25 -17.53
CA ASP A 156 -5.15 -2.00 -17.99
C ASP A 156 -4.74 -3.44 -18.34
N GLU A 157 -5.50 -4.39 -17.83
CA GLU A 157 -5.39 -5.83 -18.12
C GLU A 157 -4.01 -6.45 -17.82
N ILE A 158 -3.27 -5.90 -16.84
CA ILE A 158 -2.06 -6.53 -16.28
C ILE A 158 -2.48 -7.52 -15.19
N THR A 159 -2.49 -8.81 -15.53
CA THR A 159 -3.01 -9.89 -14.67
C THR A 159 -1.94 -10.66 -13.93
N ASP A 160 -0.70 -10.72 -14.44
CA ASP A 160 0.41 -11.41 -13.78
C ASP A 160 0.96 -10.58 -12.59
N PRO A 161 0.91 -11.10 -11.34
CA PRO A 161 1.45 -10.42 -10.18
C PRO A 161 2.96 -10.13 -10.26
N MET A 162 3.73 -10.96 -10.96
CA MET A 162 5.17 -10.74 -11.12
C MET A 162 5.44 -9.50 -11.98
N ASN A 163 4.78 -9.41 -13.14
CA ASN A 163 4.83 -8.22 -13.99
C ASN A 163 4.32 -6.97 -13.25
N MET A 164 3.19 -7.06 -12.53
CA MET A 164 2.67 -5.95 -11.74
C MET A 164 3.71 -5.47 -10.70
N GLY A 165 4.35 -6.39 -9.98
CA GLY A 165 5.38 -6.05 -9.00
C GLY A 165 6.65 -5.43 -9.63
N ALA A 166 7.03 -5.84 -10.84
CA ALA A 166 8.14 -5.21 -11.56
C ALA A 166 7.80 -3.78 -11.98
N ILE A 167 6.63 -3.57 -12.59
CA ILE A 167 6.17 -2.24 -13.03
C ILE A 167 6.07 -1.28 -11.86
N MET A 168 5.46 -1.71 -10.75
CA MET A 168 5.27 -0.88 -9.58
C MET A 168 6.59 -0.43 -8.94
N ARG A 169 7.60 -1.32 -8.89
CA ARG A 169 8.95 -0.98 -8.42
C ARG A 169 9.64 0.04 -9.34
N ASN A 170 9.50 -0.11 -10.65
CA ASN A 170 10.04 0.84 -11.61
C ASN A 170 9.35 2.21 -11.50
N ALA A 171 8.02 2.22 -11.39
CA ALA A 171 7.25 3.44 -11.20
C ALA A 171 7.72 4.21 -9.95
N TYR A 172 7.94 3.51 -8.84
CA TYR A 172 8.51 4.09 -7.63
C TYR A 172 9.93 4.64 -7.86
N TYR A 173 10.82 3.86 -8.50
CA TYR A 173 12.19 4.27 -8.79
C TYR A 173 12.28 5.53 -9.67
N PHE A 174 11.41 5.64 -10.68
CA PHE A 174 11.35 6.80 -11.57
C PHE A 174 10.58 7.99 -11.00
N GLY A 175 10.08 7.89 -9.75
CA GLY A 175 9.42 9.01 -9.08
C GLY A 175 8.03 9.33 -9.61
N LEU A 176 7.30 8.34 -10.15
CA LEU A 176 5.91 8.53 -10.54
C LEU A 176 5.05 8.83 -9.30
N ASN A 177 3.99 9.60 -9.49
CA ASN A 177 3.11 10.00 -8.39
C ASN A 177 2.27 8.83 -7.89
N GLY A 178 1.86 7.92 -8.77
CA GLY A 178 1.12 6.72 -8.41
C GLY A 178 0.70 5.87 -9.60
N VAL A 179 0.06 4.74 -9.29
CA VAL A 179 -0.41 3.78 -10.28
C VAL A 179 -1.92 3.57 -10.12
N ILE A 180 -2.66 3.65 -11.22
CA ILE A 180 -4.08 3.38 -11.33
C ILE A 180 -4.24 2.02 -12.01
N LEU A 181 -5.03 1.14 -11.40
CA LEU A 181 -5.35 -0.17 -11.96
C LEU A 181 -6.79 -0.19 -12.46
N SER A 182 -6.98 -0.80 -13.63
CA SER A 182 -8.31 -1.14 -14.14
C SER A 182 -9.04 -2.09 -13.19
N ALA A 183 -10.35 -1.87 -13.03
CA ALA A 183 -11.22 -2.74 -12.23
C ALA A 183 -11.20 -4.21 -12.70
N LYS A 184 -10.84 -4.44 -13.97
CA LYS A 184 -10.77 -5.77 -14.59
C LYS A 184 -9.54 -6.58 -14.21
N ASN A 185 -8.57 -5.97 -13.52
CA ASN A 185 -7.33 -6.65 -13.10
C ASN A 185 -7.55 -7.58 -11.88
N TRP A 186 -8.79 -7.71 -11.40
CA TRP A 186 -9.21 -8.41 -10.17
C TRP A 186 -10.61 -9.02 -10.35
#